data_AF-A0A1Z7ZA40-F1
#
_entry.id   AF-A0A1Z7ZA40-F1
#
_cell.length_a   1.000
_cell.length_b   1.000
_cell.length_c   1.000
_cell.angle_alpha   90.00
_cell.angle_beta   90.00
_cell.angle_gamma   90.00
#
_symmetry.space_group_name_H-M   'P 1'
#
loop_
_entity.id
_entity.type
_entity.pdbx_description
1 polymer ?
#
loop_
_entity_poly.entity_id
_entity_poly.type
_entity_poly.pdbx_seq_one_letter_code
_entity_poly.pdbx_strand_id
1 'polypeptide(L)'
;MKNNILKKAIACVSLSVLAFGVSFSAKAMQPLTDIEAFKSIMIDGRDIAAAVGKSIDTLSLAAIVDDELEPIPYQFDEYNEGGAIFFEGWDVPIIGTQDVLDDQDKLLFLYKDAGERKTSEQRFDGTPLAELSVTGRDGVTRYVYLMENSRLRSDEQYVRYSSDEALVETDFYSLSYNQDNHINWKDLSIAGYEGEDNPIDGLKFRMETDVVMNLTSISLNNKHIVATPAGERVGPIRTTTQMELTVWMFGLPMMLISMQVHHYPQSVIYDARVMMPETRRSMMAKSSVAISIDANQLLGATVRTASGPLQAGIVDGEVGDIEKSMIEAGVNKKEGRWIWISTNKNLDILTFFDFLGGTNEPLSLVYDDDKFIEDLPERFPGQLPNVGYSIDGFPEEGFFGFVFSFFFSNGYDGDPRLFTQQLRVLPDVVVNKI
;
A
#
# COMPACT_ATOMS: atom_id res chain seq x y z
N MET A 1 -30.54 -96.22 -14.75
CA MET A 1 -30.30 -96.38 -16.21
C MET A 1 -31.47 -95.75 -16.94
N LYS A 2 -31.35 -94.90 -17.96
CA LYS A 2 -30.23 -94.18 -18.56
C LYS A 2 -30.86 -93.03 -19.35
N ASN A 3 -30.34 -91.84 -19.10
CA ASN A 3 -30.10 -90.66 -19.94
C ASN A 3 -31.01 -90.35 -21.14
N ASN A 4 -31.60 -89.16 -21.04
CA ASN A 4 -32.24 -88.40 -22.10
C ASN A 4 -31.51 -87.05 -22.29
N ILE A 5 -31.35 -86.67 -23.58
CA ILE A 5 -31.63 -85.32 -24.14
C ILE A 5 -30.59 -84.22 -23.79
N LEU A 6 -29.68 -83.88 -24.71
CA LEU A 6 -29.79 -82.93 -25.84
C LEU A 6 -29.15 -81.58 -25.47
N LYS A 7 -27.91 -81.36 -25.94
CA LYS A 7 -27.16 -80.11 -25.78
C LYS A 7 -27.63 -79.09 -26.82
N LYS A 8 -28.13 -77.94 -26.36
CA LYS A 8 -28.16 -76.68 -27.12
C LYS A 8 -27.09 -75.74 -26.58
N ALA A 9 -26.45 -75.03 -27.50
CA ALA A 9 -25.37 -74.07 -27.26
C ALA A 9 -25.82 -72.90 -26.38
N ILE A 10 -24.96 -72.49 -25.45
CA ILE A 10 -25.07 -71.21 -24.73
C ILE A 10 -23.73 -70.50 -24.91
N ALA A 11 -23.77 -69.36 -25.59
CA ALA A 11 -22.68 -68.41 -25.69
C ALA A 11 -22.56 -67.68 -24.34
N CYS A 12 -21.35 -67.68 -23.76
CA CYS A 12 -21.03 -66.90 -22.58
C CYS A 12 -20.77 -65.44 -23.00
N VAL A 13 -21.65 -64.53 -22.55
CA VAL A 13 -21.39 -63.08 -22.55
C VAL A 13 -20.78 -62.74 -21.20
N SER A 14 -19.49 -62.39 -21.21
CA SER A 14 -18.76 -61.85 -20.06
C SER A 14 -19.18 -60.40 -19.84
N LEU A 15 -19.90 -60.13 -18.75
CA LEU A 15 -20.27 -58.76 -18.36
C LEU A 15 -19.18 -58.21 -17.43
N SER A 16 -18.23 -57.47 -17.98
CA SER A 16 -17.26 -56.70 -17.21
C SER A 16 -17.88 -55.37 -16.80
N VAL A 17 -18.22 -55.22 -15.53
CA VAL A 17 -18.65 -53.94 -14.94
C VAL A 17 -17.41 -53.07 -14.74
N LEU A 18 -17.18 -52.13 -15.65
CA LEU A 18 -16.25 -51.02 -15.46
C LEU A 18 -16.91 -50.01 -14.51
N ALA A 19 -16.55 -50.07 -13.23
CA ALA A 19 -16.81 -48.98 -12.30
C ALA A 19 -15.89 -47.82 -12.66
N PHE A 20 -16.41 -46.85 -13.44
CA PHE A 20 -15.80 -45.53 -13.55
C PHE A 20 -15.99 -44.81 -12.22
N GLY A 21 -15.04 -44.99 -11.30
CA GLY A 21 -14.87 -44.07 -10.18
C GLY A 21 -14.47 -42.72 -10.73
N VAL A 22 -15.42 -41.78 -10.77
CA VAL A 22 -15.10 -40.36 -10.98
C VAL A 22 -14.39 -39.92 -9.72
N SER A 23 -13.05 -39.94 -9.75
CA SER A 23 -12.25 -39.26 -8.74
C SER A 23 -12.44 -37.77 -8.99
N PHE A 24 -13.29 -37.12 -8.20
CA PHE A 24 -13.22 -35.67 -8.05
C PHE A 24 -11.87 -35.38 -7.40
N SER A 25 -10.86 -35.05 -8.19
CA SER A 25 -9.73 -34.32 -7.64
C SER A 25 -10.27 -32.95 -7.26
N ALA A 26 -10.39 -32.68 -5.96
CA ALA A 26 -10.38 -31.32 -5.45
C ALA A 26 -9.14 -30.67 -6.06
N LYS A 27 -9.34 -29.77 -7.03
CA LYS A 27 -8.23 -28.98 -7.55
C LYS A 27 -7.90 -28.00 -6.44
N ALA A 28 -6.84 -28.30 -5.69
CA ALA A 28 -6.27 -27.36 -4.75
C ALA A 28 -6.15 -26.00 -5.44
N MET A 29 -6.69 -24.96 -4.79
CA MET A 29 -6.70 -23.62 -5.33
C MET A 29 -5.27 -23.19 -5.66
N GLN A 30 -5.06 -22.65 -6.86
CA GLN A 30 -3.72 -22.19 -7.24
C GLN A 30 -3.27 -21.06 -6.30
N PRO A 31 -2.04 -21.13 -5.76
CA PRO A 31 -1.48 -20.06 -4.96
C PRO A 31 -1.47 -18.75 -5.75
N LEU A 32 -1.76 -17.65 -5.07
CA LEU A 32 -1.56 -16.31 -5.62
C LEU A 32 -0.07 -16.04 -5.79
N THR A 33 0.28 -15.21 -6.77
CA THR A 33 1.62 -14.61 -6.82
C THR A 33 1.79 -13.64 -5.66
N ASP A 34 3.02 -13.39 -5.21
CA ASP A 34 3.29 -12.51 -4.07
C ASP A 34 2.63 -11.13 -4.21
N ILE A 35 2.71 -10.53 -5.40
CA ILE A 35 2.09 -9.22 -5.68
C ILE A 35 0.56 -9.24 -5.57
N GLU A 36 -0.10 -10.37 -5.84
CA GLU A 36 -1.55 -10.49 -5.66
C GLU A 36 -1.91 -10.85 -4.22
N ALA A 37 -1.12 -11.73 -3.59
CA ALA A 37 -1.36 -12.27 -2.26
C ALA A 37 -1.52 -11.16 -1.20
N PHE A 38 -0.65 -10.14 -1.23
CA PHE A 38 -0.61 -9.08 -0.23
C PHE A 38 -1.40 -7.82 -0.62
N LYS A 39 -2.25 -7.90 -1.66
CA LYS A 39 -3.19 -6.81 -1.94
C LYS A 39 -4.22 -6.71 -0.82
N SER A 40 -4.31 -5.51 -0.23
CA SER A 40 -5.40 -5.19 0.67
C SER A 40 -6.68 -5.01 -0.14
N ILE A 41 -7.65 -5.89 0.12
CA ILE A 41 -9.02 -5.71 -0.34
C ILE A 41 -9.67 -4.69 0.60
N MET A 42 -10.39 -3.72 0.03
CA MET A 42 -11.10 -2.69 0.78
C MET A 42 -12.54 -2.62 0.29
N ILE A 43 -13.50 -2.69 1.21
CA ILE A 43 -14.93 -2.68 0.91
C ILE A 43 -15.59 -1.59 1.75
N ASP A 44 -16.34 -0.70 1.11
CA ASP A 44 -17.07 0.35 1.81
C ASP A 44 -18.25 -0.27 2.60
N GLY A 45 -18.52 0.23 3.80
CA GLY A 45 -19.61 -0.27 4.65
C GLY A 45 -20.97 -0.23 3.94
N ARG A 46 -21.21 0.78 3.10
CA ARG A 46 -22.43 0.89 2.27
C ARG A 46 -22.67 -0.31 1.34
N ASP A 47 -21.61 -0.98 0.90
CA ASP A 47 -21.70 -2.15 0.02
C ASP A 47 -22.05 -3.41 0.81
N ILE A 48 -21.92 -3.36 2.14
CA ILE A 48 -22.24 -4.42 3.08
C ILE A 48 -23.45 -4.02 3.94
N ALA A 49 -24.58 -3.70 3.29
CA ALA A 49 -25.77 -3.18 3.95
C ALA A 49 -26.32 -4.03 5.12
N ALA A 50 -26.03 -5.34 5.17
CA ALA A 50 -26.41 -6.20 6.29
C ALA A 50 -25.60 -5.98 7.57
N ALA A 51 -24.45 -5.31 7.47
CA ALA A 51 -23.53 -5.04 8.57
C ALA A 51 -23.60 -3.60 9.08
N VAL A 52 -24.11 -2.65 8.27
CA VAL A 52 -24.26 -1.25 8.68
C VAL A 52 -25.13 -1.12 9.93
N GLY A 53 -24.68 -0.32 10.89
CA GLY A 53 -25.32 -0.12 12.19
C GLY A 53 -25.03 -1.21 13.22
N LYS A 54 -24.20 -2.21 12.89
CA LYS A 54 -23.72 -3.20 13.87
C LYS A 54 -22.42 -2.73 14.51
N SER A 55 -22.24 -3.12 15.77
CA SER A 55 -21.02 -2.90 16.51
C SER A 55 -19.86 -3.67 15.87
N ILE A 56 -18.74 -2.98 15.60
CA ILE A 56 -17.58 -3.54 14.90
C ILE A 56 -16.98 -4.74 15.64
N ASP A 57 -16.99 -4.73 16.98
CA ASP A 57 -16.48 -5.80 17.84
C ASP A 57 -17.22 -7.15 17.67
N THR A 58 -18.49 -7.11 17.26
CA THR A 58 -19.29 -8.30 16.97
C THR A 58 -18.98 -8.92 15.62
N LEU A 59 -18.40 -8.14 14.70
CA LEU A 59 -18.12 -8.56 13.32
C LEU A 59 -16.79 -9.28 13.21
N SER A 60 -16.67 -10.19 12.24
CA SER A 60 -15.44 -10.91 11.90
C SER A 60 -15.46 -11.50 10.51
N LEU A 61 -14.28 -11.82 9.97
CA LEU A 61 -14.16 -12.55 8.72
C LEU A 61 -13.72 -14.00 8.92
N ALA A 62 -14.20 -14.85 8.02
CA ALA A 62 -13.76 -16.23 7.89
C ALA A 62 -13.65 -16.64 6.42
N ALA A 63 -12.84 -17.65 6.12
CA ALA A 63 -12.70 -18.23 4.80
C ALA A 63 -12.65 -19.76 4.88
N ILE A 64 -12.90 -20.44 3.76
CA ILE A 64 -12.71 -21.89 3.69
C ILE A 64 -11.28 -22.19 3.28
N VAL A 65 -10.52 -22.79 4.19
CA VAL A 65 -9.14 -23.23 3.99
C VAL A 65 -9.08 -24.70 4.38
N ASP A 66 -8.53 -25.55 3.50
CA ASP A 66 -8.42 -27.00 3.72
C ASP A 66 -9.73 -27.67 4.20
N ASP A 67 -10.85 -27.34 3.53
CA ASP A 67 -12.22 -27.80 3.84
C ASP A 67 -12.81 -27.34 5.20
N GLU A 68 -12.12 -26.49 5.96
CA GLU A 68 -12.58 -25.94 7.24
C GLU A 68 -12.85 -24.43 7.17
N LEU A 69 -13.79 -23.95 7.97
CA LEU A 69 -14.07 -22.52 8.11
C LEU A 69 -13.12 -21.93 9.16
N GLU A 70 -12.11 -21.22 8.69
CA GLU A 70 -11.07 -20.61 9.54
C GLU A 70 -11.29 -19.09 9.66
N PRO A 71 -11.07 -18.50 10.86
CA PRO A 71 -11.09 -17.05 10.99
C PRO A 71 -9.87 -16.45 10.27
N ILE A 72 -10.08 -15.35 9.57
CA ILE A 72 -8.99 -14.64 8.86
C ILE A 72 -8.74 -13.26 9.47
N PRO A 73 -7.53 -12.70 9.31
CA PRO A 73 -7.25 -11.32 9.69
C PRO A 73 -8.14 -10.33 8.95
N TYR A 74 -8.61 -9.33 9.68
CA TYR A 74 -9.42 -8.25 9.14
C TYR A 74 -9.28 -7.00 9.98
N GLN A 75 -9.66 -5.87 9.41
CA GLN A 75 -9.64 -4.59 10.08
C GLN A 75 -10.81 -3.75 9.59
N PHE A 76 -11.39 -2.96 10.49
CA PHE A 76 -12.31 -1.90 10.13
C PHE A 76 -11.61 -0.56 10.36
N ASP A 77 -11.63 0.29 9.35
CA ASP A 77 -11.17 1.66 9.48
C ASP A 77 -12.38 2.59 9.41
N GLU A 78 -12.58 3.33 10.50
CA GLU A 78 -13.61 4.35 10.59
C GLU A 78 -13.10 5.65 9.99
N TYR A 79 -13.96 6.36 9.25
CA TYR A 79 -13.55 7.56 8.53
C TYR A 79 -14.11 8.85 9.13
N ASN A 80 -13.35 9.93 9.02
CA ASN A 80 -13.75 11.26 9.43
C ASN A 80 -14.28 12.10 8.25
N GLU A 81 -14.85 13.27 8.54
CA GLU A 81 -15.43 14.17 7.53
C GLU A 81 -14.41 14.65 6.48
N GLY A 82 -13.12 14.61 6.81
CA GLY A 82 -12.00 14.94 5.93
C GLY A 82 -11.54 13.80 5.01
N GLY A 83 -12.23 12.66 5.03
CA GLY A 83 -11.90 11.49 4.22
C GLY A 83 -10.60 10.80 4.64
N ALA A 84 -10.24 10.88 5.92
CA ALA A 84 -9.10 10.19 6.53
C ALA A 84 -9.58 9.22 7.60
N ILE A 85 -8.72 8.32 8.07
CA ILE A 85 -9.07 7.46 9.22
C ILE A 85 -9.29 8.35 10.44
N PHE A 86 -10.35 8.09 11.20
CA PHE A 86 -10.69 8.84 12.40
C PHE A 86 -9.73 8.54 13.56
N PHE A 87 -9.38 9.56 14.34
CA PHE A 87 -8.61 9.44 15.58
C PHE A 87 -9.31 10.25 16.66
N GLU A 88 -9.54 9.62 17.82
CA GLU A 88 -10.14 10.31 18.97
C GLU A 88 -9.24 11.46 19.43
N GLY A 89 -9.85 12.60 19.78
CA GLY A 89 -9.11 13.80 20.21
C GLY A 89 -8.55 14.65 19.07
N TRP A 90 -8.78 14.28 17.81
CA TRP A 90 -8.39 15.07 16.66
C TRP A 90 -9.52 16.00 16.17
N ASP A 91 -9.15 17.14 15.58
CA ASP A 91 -10.07 18.26 15.26
C ASP A 91 -11.12 17.93 14.18
N VAL A 92 -10.95 16.84 13.43
CA VAL A 92 -11.87 16.45 12.36
C VAL A 92 -12.88 15.42 12.88
N PRO A 93 -14.19 15.75 12.92
CA PRO A 93 -15.21 14.85 13.44
C PRO A 93 -15.29 13.53 12.69
N ILE A 94 -15.61 12.45 13.41
CA ILE A 94 -15.99 11.16 12.82
C ILE A 94 -17.23 11.30 11.94
N ILE A 95 -17.30 10.56 10.83
CA ILE A 95 -18.56 10.36 10.11
C ILE A 95 -19.28 9.18 10.76
N GLY A 96 -20.52 9.41 11.21
CA GLY A 96 -21.33 8.34 11.79
C GLY A 96 -21.10 8.18 13.30
N THR A 97 -21.00 6.95 13.79
CA THR A 97 -20.93 6.59 15.20
C THR A 97 -19.71 5.72 15.47
N GLN A 98 -18.88 6.14 16.42
CA GLN A 98 -17.69 5.39 16.80
C GLN A 98 -18.05 3.96 17.26
N ASP A 99 -17.20 3.01 16.88
CA ASP A 99 -17.29 1.57 17.11
C ASP A 99 -18.49 0.88 16.42
N VAL A 100 -19.18 1.58 15.53
CA VAL A 100 -20.31 1.06 14.75
C VAL A 100 -19.98 1.17 13.27
N LEU A 101 -20.24 0.11 12.50
CA LEU A 101 -19.97 0.14 11.07
C LEU A 101 -20.95 1.07 10.35
N ASP A 102 -20.43 2.11 9.72
CA ASP A 102 -21.20 3.07 8.92
C ASP A 102 -20.89 2.99 7.41
N ASP A 103 -21.62 3.75 6.60
CA ASP A 103 -21.57 3.70 5.13
C ASP A 103 -20.21 4.10 4.52
N GLN A 104 -19.37 4.82 5.26
CA GLN A 104 -18.09 5.39 4.82
C GLN A 104 -16.87 4.61 5.32
N ASP A 105 -17.08 3.80 6.36
CA ASP A 105 -16.06 2.95 6.94
C ASP A 105 -15.63 1.88 5.95
N LYS A 106 -14.44 1.34 6.16
CA LYS A 106 -13.87 0.34 5.27
C LYS A 106 -13.58 -0.93 6.02
N LEU A 107 -14.03 -2.06 5.46
CA LEU A 107 -13.55 -3.39 5.83
C LEU A 107 -12.31 -3.71 5.00
N LEU A 108 -11.25 -4.16 5.65
CA LEU A 108 -9.98 -4.56 5.05
C LEU A 108 -9.63 -6.00 5.38
N PHE A 109 -9.06 -6.70 4.41
CA PHE A 109 -8.40 -8.01 4.56
C PHE A 109 -7.40 -8.22 3.42
N LEU A 110 -6.49 -9.19 3.52
CA LEU A 110 -5.55 -9.51 2.43
C LEU A 110 -6.13 -10.53 1.47
N TYR A 111 -5.83 -10.38 0.17
CA TYR A 111 -6.38 -11.27 -0.85
C TYR A 111 -5.97 -12.74 -0.66
N LYS A 112 -4.76 -13.00 -0.15
CA LYS A 112 -4.28 -14.36 0.17
C LYS A 112 -5.13 -15.10 1.20
N ASP A 113 -5.89 -14.38 2.02
CA ASP A 113 -6.72 -14.96 3.07
C ASP A 113 -8.11 -15.35 2.55
N ALA A 114 -8.41 -15.08 1.28
CA ALA A 114 -9.64 -15.55 0.65
C ALA A 114 -9.52 -17.04 0.27
N GLY A 115 -10.59 -17.79 0.52
CA GLY A 115 -10.62 -19.24 0.44
C GLY A 115 -11.49 -19.80 -0.69
N GLU A 116 -11.74 -21.10 -0.62
CA GLU A 116 -12.71 -21.76 -1.48
C GLU A 116 -14.15 -21.35 -1.15
N ARG A 117 -15.08 -21.66 -2.05
CA ARG A 117 -16.50 -21.43 -1.76
C ARG A 117 -17.00 -22.47 -0.77
N LYS A 118 -17.70 -22.00 0.25
CA LYS A 118 -18.38 -22.84 1.22
C LYS A 118 -19.39 -23.80 0.57
N THR A 119 -19.38 -25.06 1.01
CA THR A 119 -20.34 -26.09 0.62
C THR A 119 -21.57 -26.12 1.54
N SER A 120 -22.60 -26.87 1.19
CA SER A 120 -23.80 -27.05 2.02
C SER A 120 -23.55 -27.76 3.34
N GLU A 121 -22.52 -28.61 3.43
CA GLU A 121 -22.23 -29.44 4.61
C GLU A 121 -21.51 -28.65 5.70
N GLN A 122 -20.69 -27.67 5.30
CA GLN A 122 -19.94 -26.82 6.22
C GLN A 122 -20.90 -25.94 7.03
N ARG A 123 -20.56 -25.66 8.29
CA ARG A 123 -21.37 -24.82 9.18
C ARG A 123 -20.67 -23.52 9.45
N PHE A 124 -21.46 -22.47 9.62
CA PHE A 124 -20.99 -21.20 10.15
C PHE A 124 -20.89 -21.25 11.67
N ASP A 125 -19.91 -20.53 12.21
CA ASP A 125 -19.90 -20.09 13.60
C ASP A 125 -20.39 -18.64 13.66
N GLY A 126 -21.49 -18.38 14.37
CA GLY A 126 -22.18 -17.08 14.35
C GLY A 126 -23.21 -16.93 13.22
N THR A 127 -23.65 -15.70 12.97
CA THR A 127 -24.63 -15.36 11.93
C THR A 127 -23.91 -14.81 10.69
N PRO A 128 -24.03 -15.47 9.51
CA PRO A 128 -23.45 -14.93 8.29
C PRO A 128 -24.23 -13.68 7.83
N LEU A 129 -23.51 -12.62 7.49
CA LEU A 129 -24.07 -11.36 6.99
C LEU A 129 -23.89 -11.19 5.49
N ALA A 130 -22.74 -11.59 4.96
CA ALA A 130 -22.40 -11.45 3.54
C ALA A 130 -21.34 -12.46 3.07
N GLU A 131 -21.40 -12.84 1.78
CA GLU A 131 -20.38 -13.59 1.06
C GLU A 131 -19.67 -12.64 0.09
N LEU A 132 -18.39 -12.41 0.30
CA LEU A 132 -17.53 -11.56 -0.51
C LEU A 132 -16.86 -12.46 -1.56
N SER A 133 -17.22 -12.28 -2.83
CA SER A 133 -16.55 -12.94 -3.96
C SER A 133 -15.44 -12.05 -4.50
N VAL A 134 -14.21 -12.52 -4.46
CA VAL A 134 -13.00 -11.77 -4.87
C VAL A 134 -12.37 -12.45 -6.08
N THR A 135 -12.46 -11.83 -7.25
CA THR A 135 -11.96 -12.39 -8.51
C THR A 135 -10.73 -11.64 -8.97
N GLY A 136 -9.60 -12.34 -8.95
CA GLY A 136 -8.31 -11.83 -9.40
C GLY A 136 -8.15 -11.94 -10.92
N ARG A 137 -6.95 -11.58 -11.38
CA ARG A 137 -6.63 -11.63 -12.82
C ARG A 137 -6.36 -13.03 -13.36
N ASP A 138 -6.13 -13.99 -12.47
CA ASP A 138 -6.16 -15.42 -12.81
C ASP A 138 -7.56 -15.89 -13.21
N GLY A 139 -8.59 -15.07 -13.00
CA GLY A 139 -10.00 -15.39 -13.26
C GLY A 139 -10.58 -16.36 -12.21
N VAL A 140 -9.85 -16.64 -11.14
CA VAL A 140 -10.28 -17.51 -10.05
C VAL A 140 -10.98 -16.66 -8.99
N THR A 141 -12.23 -16.98 -8.73
CA THR A 141 -13.00 -16.37 -7.64
C THR A 141 -12.71 -17.07 -6.33
N ARG A 142 -12.30 -16.29 -5.33
CA ARG A 142 -12.07 -16.71 -3.94
C ARG A 142 -13.12 -16.07 -3.05
N TYR A 143 -13.40 -16.66 -1.90
CA TYR A 143 -14.54 -16.30 -1.06
C TYR A 143 -14.12 -15.96 0.37
N VAL A 144 -14.76 -14.93 0.91
CA VAL A 144 -14.67 -14.53 2.32
C VAL A 144 -16.07 -14.32 2.87
N TYR A 145 -16.27 -14.68 4.13
CA TYR A 145 -17.55 -14.63 4.82
C TYR A 145 -17.50 -13.61 5.94
N LEU A 146 -18.37 -12.59 5.88
CA LEU A 146 -18.58 -11.68 6.99
C LEU A 146 -19.58 -12.30 7.98
N MET A 147 -19.16 -12.40 9.22
CA MET A 147 -19.87 -13.07 10.31
C MET A 147 -20.14 -12.10 11.45
N GLU A 148 -21.31 -12.22 12.08
CA GLU A 148 -21.67 -11.55 13.33
C GLU A 148 -21.67 -12.56 14.48
N ASN A 149 -21.12 -12.18 15.63
CA ASN A 149 -21.08 -12.98 16.86
C ASN A 149 -20.44 -14.37 16.66
N SER A 150 -19.51 -14.50 15.72
CA SER A 150 -18.60 -15.64 15.66
C SER A 150 -17.69 -15.63 16.90
N ARG A 151 -17.40 -16.81 17.44
CA ARG A 151 -16.42 -17.03 18.50
C ARG A 151 -15.02 -17.21 17.93
N LEU A 152 -14.91 -17.49 16.63
CA LEU A 152 -13.65 -17.59 15.93
C LEU A 152 -13.13 -16.18 15.60
N ARG A 153 -11.87 -15.93 15.96
CA ARG A 153 -11.13 -14.70 15.71
C ARG A 153 -9.69 -15.08 15.35
N SER A 154 -9.12 -14.41 14.34
CA SER A 154 -7.73 -14.60 13.97
C SER A 154 -6.84 -13.74 14.88
N ASP A 155 -5.72 -14.29 15.32
CA ASP A 155 -4.67 -13.61 16.07
C ASP A 155 -3.48 -13.20 15.18
N GLU A 156 -3.53 -13.54 13.90
CA GLU A 156 -2.49 -13.24 12.92
C GLU A 156 -2.42 -11.72 12.63
N GLN A 157 -1.19 -11.19 12.59
CA GLN A 157 -0.90 -9.78 12.33
C GLN A 157 0.21 -9.65 11.29
N TYR A 158 -0.09 -9.00 10.17
CA TYR A 158 0.89 -8.78 9.10
C TYR A 158 1.74 -7.52 9.29
N VAL A 159 1.27 -6.61 10.14
CA VAL A 159 1.94 -5.36 10.48
C VAL A 159 1.90 -5.20 11.98
N ARG A 160 3.08 -4.99 12.57
CA ARG A 160 3.29 -4.82 14.00
C ARG A 160 3.89 -3.44 14.23
N TYR A 161 3.46 -2.76 15.28
CA TYR A 161 3.92 -1.41 15.60
C TYR A 161 4.21 -1.27 17.09
N SER A 162 5.32 -0.59 17.40
CA SER A 162 5.74 -0.22 18.74
C SER A 162 5.96 1.28 18.81
N SER A 163 5.09 1.99 19.54
CA SER A 163 5.19 3.43 19.78
C SER A 163 6.41 3.77 20.64
N ASP A 164 6.68 2.94 21.65
CA ASP A 164 7.82 3.08 22.57
C ASP A 164 9.18 2.97 21.87
N GLU A 165 9.23 2.34 20.69
CA GLU A 165 10.44 2.21 19.87
C GLU A 165 10.35 3.00 18.56
N ALA A 166 9.18 3.60 18.27
CA ALA A 166 8.80 4.15 16.97
C ALA A 166 9.20 3.22 15.81
N LEU A 167 8.76 1.95 15.93
CA LEU A 167 9.17 0.84 15.07
C LEU A 167 7.94 0.19 14.43
N VAL A 168 8.02 -0.04 13.13
CA VAL A 168 7.09 -0.88 12.37
C VAL A 168 7.82 -2.13 11.91
N GLU A 169 7.18 -3.28 12.04
CA GLU A 169 7.69 -4.55 11.52
C GLU A 169 6.62 -5.29 10.71
N THR A 170 7.02 -5.79 9.56
CA THR A 170 6.27 -6.72 8.72
C THR A 170 7.16 -7.91 8.39
N ASP A 171 6.64 -8.89 7.66
CA ASP A 171 7.47 -10.00 7.18
C ASP A 171 8.40 -9.59 6.01
N PHE A 172 8.22 -8.37 5.46
CA PHE A 172 8.97 -7.86 4.31
C PHE A 172 9.93 -6.73 4.68
N TYR A 173 9.61 -5.92 5.70
CA TYR A 173 10.49 -4.85 6.13
C TYR A 173 10.32 -4.50 7.60
N SER A 174 11.34 -3.83 8.13
CA SER A 174 11.31 -3.16 9.42
C SER A 174 11.72 -1.71 9.22
N LEU A 175 10.94 -0.76 9.74
CA LEU A 175 11.17 0.68 9.61
C LEU A 175 11.11 1.33 10.99
N SER A 176 12.22 1.92 11.41
CA SER A 176 12.31 2.69 12.66
C SER A 176 12.43 4.18 12.38
N TYR A 177 11.77 4.97 13.21
CA TYR A 177 11.73 6.42 13.12
C TYR A 177 12.55 7.08 14.23
N ASN A 178 12.98 8.31 14.00
CA ASN A 178 13.45 9.16 15.08
C ASN A 178 12.24 9.62 15.92
N GLN A 179 12.18 9.25 17.20
CA GLN A 179 11.08 9.57 18.11
C GLN A 179 10.82 11.06 18.30
N ASP A 180 11.87 11.88 18.25
CA ASP A 180 11.73 13.34 18.39
C ASP A 180 11.20 13.98 17.09
N ASN A 181 11.36 13.32 15.94
CA ASN A 181 10.92 13.82 14.65
C ASN A 181 10.76 12.70 13.62
N HIS A 182 9.55 12.15 13.51
CA HIS A 182 9.24 10.96 12.70
C HIS A 182 9.38 11.17 11.18
N ILE A 183 9.59 12.40 10.70
CA ILE A 183 9.92 12.62 9.29
C ILE A 183 11.29 12.02 8.93
N ASN A 184 12.16 11.84 9.93
CA ASN A 184 13.48 11.28 9.74
C ASN A 184 13.46 9.79 10.09
N TRP A 185 13.78 8.98 9.09
CA TRP A 185 13.96 7.54 9.29
C TRP A 185 15.27 7.31 10.04
N LYS A 186 15.23 6.41 11.02
CA LYS A 186 16.41 5.99 11.77
C LYS A 186 17.05 4.77 11.13
N ASP A 187 16.23 3.81 10.71
CA ASP A 187 16.68 2.62 9.99
C ASP A 187 15.57 1.96 9.18
N LEU A 188 15.94 1.31 8.09
CA LEU A 188 15.08 0.51 7.22
C LEU A 188 15.80 -0.81 6.91
N SER A 189 15.18 -1.93 7.24
CA SER A 189 15.66 -3.25 6.85
C SER A 189 14.65 -3.89 5.92
N ILE A 190 15.11 -4.47 4.81
CA ILE A 190 14.24 -5.17 3.84
C ILE A 190 14.59 -6.66 3.83
N ALA A 191 13.58 -7.50 4.01
CA ALA A 191 13.74 -8.95 3.98
C ALA A 191 14.13 -9.41 2.57
N GLY A 192 15.19 -10.21 2.48
CA GLY A 192 15.67 -10.78 1.22
C GLY A 192 16.56 -9.86 0.38
N TYR A 193 16.80 -8.61 0.79
CA TYR A 193 17.77 -7.75 0.14
C TYR A 193 19.19 -8.32 0.27
N GLU A 194 19.94 -8.35 -0.83
CA GLU A 194 21.26 -9.00 -0.93
C GLU A 194 22.44 -8.00 -0.87
N GLY A 195 22.20 -6.73 -0.53
CA GLY A 195 23.27 -5.77 -0.28
C GLY A 195 23.82 -5.83 1.15
N GLU A 196 25.00 -5.25 1.34
CA GLU A 196 25.71 -5.27 2.63
C GLU A 196 25.16 -4.26 3.64
N ASP A 197 24.73 -3.09 3.16
CA ASP A 197 24.24 -1.98 3.98
C ASP A 197 22.74 -1.76 3.79
N ASN A 198 22.13 -0.90 4.62
CA ASN A 198 20.75 -0.46 4.44
C ASN A 198 20.58 0.16 3.03
N PRO A 199 19.60 -0.26 2.20
CA PRO A 199 19.45 0.23 0.83
C PRO A 199 18.99 1.70 0.74
N ILE A 200 18.35 2.23 1.77
CA ILE A 200 17.76 3.58 1.78
C ILE A 200 18.33 4.39 2.91
N ASP A 201 18.82 5.59 2.62
CA ASP A 201 19.23 6.53 3.66
C ASP A 201 18.01 7.19 4.31
N GLY A 202 17.07 7.71 3.54
CA GLY A 202 15.82 8.19 4.12
C GLY A 202 14.94 9.02 3.19
N LEU A 203 13.90 9.59 3.78
CA LEU A 203 12.99 10.51 3.11
C LEU A 203 13.51 11.94 3.18
N LYS A 204 13.61 12.60 2.03
CA LYS A 204 14.00 14.02 1.93
C LYS A 204 12.80 14.88 1.57
N PHE A 205 12.64 15.97 2.31
CA PHE A 205 11.72 17.06 2.00
C PHE A 205 12.54 18.29 1.63
N ARG A 206 12.27 18.91 0.49
CA ARG A 206 12.88 20.20 0.11
C ARG A 206 11.78 21.16 -0.30
N MET A 207 11.84 22.40 0.17
CA MET A 207 10.91 23.45 -0.25
C MET A 207 11.70 24.69 -0.61
N GLU A 208 11.47 25.19 -1.82
CA GLU A 208 12.03 26.45 -2.28
C GLU A 208 10.90 27.45 -2.49
N THR A 209 11.09 28.72 -2.15
CA THR A 209 10.09 29.77 -2.38
C THR A 209 10.70 31.17 -2.39
N ASP A 210 10.23 32.04 -3.28
CA ASP A 210 10.50 33.48 -3.24
C ASP A 210 9.52 34.17 -2.27
N VAL A 211 10.02 34.98 -1.35
CA VAL A 211 9.16 35.77 -0.44
C VAL A 211 8.89 37.15 -1.03
N VAL A 212 7.62 37.39 -1.38
CA VAL A 212 7.14 38.60 -2.08
C VAL A 212 7.55 39.90 -1.38
N MET A 213 7.52 39.94 -0.04
CA MET A 213 7.82 41.15 0.73
C MET A 213 9.32 41.44 0.89
N ASN A 214 10.17 40.41 0.86
CA ASN A 214 11.59 40.54 1.20
C ASN A 214 12.53 40.34 0.00
N LEU A 215 11.99 40.08 -1.21
CA LEU A 215 12.76 39.86 -2.45
C LEU A 215 13.90 38.85 -2.26
N THR A 216 13.67 37.81 -1.45
CA THR A 216 14.65 36.78 -1.12
C THR A 216 14.05 35.41 -1.36
N SER A 217 14.89 34.46 -1.77
CA SER A 217 14.53 33.05 -1.92
C SER A 217 14.90 32.30 -0.66
N ILE A 218 14.06 31.36 -0.26
CA ILE A 218 14.21 30.56 0.95
C ILE A 218 14.18 29.09 0.57
N SER A 219 15.17 28.37 1.09
CA SER A 219 15.27 26.92 1.04
C SER A 219 14.99 26.34 2.42
N LEU A 220 14.04 25.40 2.49
CA LEU A 220 13.71 24.63 3.68
C LEU A 220 13.95 23.14 3.41
N ASN A 221 14.31 22.42 4.45
CA ASN A 221 14.53 20.98 4.42
C ASN A 221 13.98 20.31 5.68
N ASN A 222 14.21 19.00 5.88
CA ASN A 222 13.71 18.25 7.04
C ASN A 222 13.99 18.92 8.40
N LYS A 223 15.10 19.68 8.56
CA LYS A 223 15.42 20.39 9.82
C LYS A 223 14.42 21.48 10.18
N HIS A 224 13.66 21.96 9.20
CA HIS A 224 12.64 22.99 9.35
C HIS A 224 11.24 22.40 9.58
N ILE A 225 11.14 21.07 9.63
CA ILE A 225 9.90 20.34 9.86
C ILE A 225 9.98 19.66 11.21
N VAL A 226 8.95 19.85 12.02
CA VAL A 226 8.72 19.05 13.23
C VAL A 226 7.53 18.15 12.94
N ALA A 227 7.76 16.83 12.94
CA ALA A 227 6.74 15.81 12.72
C ALA A 227 6.53 15.00 14.00
N THR A 228 5.39 15.21 14.67
CA THR A 228 5.04 14.55 15.92
C THR A 228 3.87 13.59 15.72
N PRO A 229 3.95 12.34 16.22
CA PRO A 229 2.81 11.44 16.20
C PRO A 229 1.73 11.98 17.15
N ALA A 230 0.50 12.09 16.66
CA ALA A 230 -0.66 12.52 17.43
C ALA A 230 -1.53 11.33 17.87
N GLY A 231 -1.47 10.21 17.14
CA GLY A 231 -2.18 8.98 17.49
C GLY A 231 -1.84 7.85 16.54
N GLU A 232 -2.16 6.63 16.95
CA GLU A 232 -1.92 5.41 16.18
C GLU A 232 -3.12 4.47 16.25
N ARG A 233 -3.39 3.80 15.12
CA ARG A 233 -4.37 2.72 15.01
C ARG A 233 -3.63 1.52 14.47
N VAL A 234 -3.35 0.58 15.36
CA VAL A 234 -2.68 -0.68 15.05
C VAL A 234 -3.73 -1.72 14.70
N GLY A 235 -3.62 -2.29 13.52
CA GLY A 235 -4.50 -3.37 13.07
C GLY A 235 -3.74 -4.43 12.28
N PRO A 236 -4.33 -5.62 12.08
CA PRO A 236 -3.60 -6.77 11.53
C PRO A 236 -3.29 -6.62 10.04
N ILE A 237 -4.04 -5.79 9.30
CA ILE A 237 -3.83 -5.55 7.87
C ILE A 237 -2.91 -4.35 7.64
N ARG A 238 -3.14 -3.27 8.40
CA ARG A 238 -2.30 -2.08 8.35
C ARG A 238 -2.23 -1.39 9.71
N THR A 239 -1.10 -0.77 9.99
CA THR A 239 -1.01 0.24 11.03
C THR A 239 -1.11 1.62 10.40
N THR A 240 -1.88 2.53 11.01
CA THR A 240 -1.91 3.93 10.61
C THR A 240 -1.46 4.82 11.75
N THR A 241 -0.48 5.69 11.48
CA THR A 241 -0.07 6.74 12.41
C THR A 241 -0.59 8.09 11.90
N GLN A 242 -1.32 8.82 12.74
CA GLN A 242 -1.66 10.22 12.51
C GLN A 242 -0.48 11.09 12.95
N MET A 243 0.02 11.88 12.02
CA MET A 243 1.15 12.78 12.20
C MET A 243 0.71 14.23 12.06
N GLU A 244 1.21 15.07 12.95
CA GLU A 244 1.13 16.53 12.82
C GLU A 244 2.49 17.09 12.46
N LEU A 245 2.55 17.76 11.31
CA LEU A 245 3.77 18.33 10.77
C LEU A 245 3.63 19.85 10.77
N THR A 246 4.59 20.52 11.38
CA THR A 246 4.71 21.98 11.32
C THR A 246 5.95 22.37 10.56
N VAL A 247 5.79 23.12 9.47
CA VAL A 247 6.89 23.71 8.71
C VAL A 247 7.17 25.11 9.23
N TRP A 248 8.38 25.31 9.76
CA TRP A 248 8.82 26.57 10.36
C TRP A 248 9.67 27.38 9.38
N MET A 249 9.35 28.68 9.27
CA MET A 249 10.14 29.64 8.49
C MET A 249 10.26 30.95 9.28
N PHE A 250 11.48 31.44 9.48
CA PHE A 250 11.78 32.62 10.32
C PHE A 250 11.14 32.58 11.73
N GLY A 251 11.04 31.40 12.33
CA GLY A 251 10.41 31.22 13.64
C GLY A 251 8.89 31.36 13.63
N LEU A 252 8.24 31.35 12.46
CA LEU A 252 6.79 31.32 12.28
C LEU A 252 6.37 29.95 11.72
N PRO A 253 5.28 29.34 12.24
CA PRO A 253 4.76 28.09 11.70
C PRO A 253 4.00 28.41 10.43
N MET A 254 4.62 28.27 9.26
CA MET A 254 4.03 28.72 7.99
C MET A 254 2.96 27.78 7.48
N MET A 255 3.18 26.48 7.64
CA MET A 255 2.32 25.42 7.11
C MET A 255 2.10 24.37 8.18
N LEU A 256 0.86 23.92 8.28
CA LEU A 256 0.47 22.75 9.07
C LEU A 256 0.11 21.65 8.09
N ILE A 257 0.66 20.46 8.27
CA ILE A 257 0.36 19.30 7.45
C ILE A 257 -0.19 18.22 8.39
N SER A 258 -1.41 17.80 8.13
CA SER A 258 -1.96 16.58 8.72
C SER A 258 -1.59 15.43 7.80
N MET A 259 -0.86 14.45 8.31
CA MET A 259 -0.40 13.33 7.50
C MET A 259 -0.77 12.00 8.14
N GLN A 260 -1.36 11.09 7.39
CA GLN A 260 -1.52 9.71 7.81
C GLN A 260 -0.44 8.86 7.14
N VAL A 261 0.32 8.14 7.94
CA VAL A 261 1.30 7.16 7.45
C VAL A 261 0.68 5.79 7.62
N HIS A 262 0.36 5.13 6.51
CA HIS A 262 -0.19 3.78 6.48
C HIS A 262 0.91 2.78 6.15
N HIS A 263 1.16 1.86 7.07
CA HIS A 263 2.07 0.74 6.89
C HIS A 263 1.29 -0.50 6.54
N TYR A 264 1.57 -1.04 5.37
CA TYR A 264 1.08 -2.32 4.87
C TYR A 264 2.24 -3.32 4.81
N PRO A 265 1.98 -4.62 4.58
CA PRO A 265 3.04 -5.64 4.53
C PRO A 265 4.19 -5.30 3.58
N GLN A 266 3.87 -4.80 2.38
CA GLN A 266 4.86 -4.51 1.31
C GLN A 266 4.92 -3.02 0.92
N SER A 267 4.23 -2.14 1.65
CA SER A 267 4.19 -0.72 1.29
C SER A 267 4.06 0.22 2.47
N VAL A 268 4.49 1.46 2.25
CA VAL A 268 4.28 2.59 3.15
C VAL A 268 3.63 3.70 2.34
N ILE A 269 2.53 4.27 2.84
CA ILE A 269 1.75 5.31 2.15
C ILE A 269 1.68 6.54 3.05
N TYR A 270 2.15 7.68 2.53
CA TYR A 270 2.07 8.99 3.17
C TYR A 270 0.92 9.77 2.55
N ASP A 271 -0.20 9.87 3.27
CA ASP A 271 -1.40 10.62 2.88
C ASP A 271 -1.40 11.99 3.57
N ALA A 272 -0.98 13.03 2.85
CA ALA A 272 -0.76 14.37 3.37
C ALA A 272 -1.87 15.35 2.98
N ARG A 273 -2.39 16.07 3.98
CA ARG A 273 -3.37 17.16 3.87
C ARG A 273 -2.73 18.45 4.36
N VAL A 274 -2.47 19.36 3.45
CA VAL A 274 -1.75 20.60 3.71
C VAL A 274 -2.72 21.73 4.00
N MET A 275 -2.57 22.32 5.18
CA MET A 275 -3.34 23.47 5.64
C MET A 275 -2.44 24.69 5.69
N MET A 276 -2.71 25.61 4.77
CA MET A 276 -2.01 26.88 4.70
C MET A 276 -3.01 28.04 4.53
N PRO A 277 -3.04 29.01 5.48
CA PRO A 277 -3.86 30.21 5.36
C PRO A 277 -3.55 31.01 4.09
N GLU A 278 -4.58 31.58 3.45
CA GLU A 278 -4.46 32.39 2.24
C GLU A 278 -3.48 33.57 2.39
N THR A 279 -3.49 34.22 3.56
CA THR A 279 -2.56 35.32 3.87
C THR A 279 -1.10 34.86 3.82
N ARG A 280 -0.80 33.61 4.17
CA ARG A 280 0.55 33.05 4.07
C ARG A 280 0.87 32.60 2.65
N ARG A 281 -0.11 32.05 1.92
CA ARG A 281 0.05 31.67 0.50
C ARG A 281 0.45 32.87 -0.35
N SER A 282 -0.24 33.99 -0.19
CA SER A 282 0.07 35.24 -0.93
C SER A 282 1.45 35.84 -0.65
N MET A 283 2.14 35.41 0.42
CA MET A 283 3.52 35.83 0.69
C MET A 283 4.57 35.05 -0.10
N MET A 284 4.18 33.91 -0.68
CA MET A 284 5.06 32.99 -1.40
C MET A 284 4.84 33.11 -2.90
N ALA A 285 5.94 33.18 -3.64
CA ALA A 285 5.95 33.17 -5.10
C ALA A 285 6.95 32.11 -5.58
N LYS A 286 6.70 31.53 -6.76
CA LYS A 286 7.57 30.49 -7.36
C LYS A 286 7.98 29.42 -6.34
N SER A 287 7.00 28.85 -5.68
CA SER A 287 7.23 27.81 -4.70
C SER A 287 7.41 26.45 -5.37
N SER A 288 8.21 25.59 -4.77
CA SER A 288 8.22 24.16 -5.05
C SER A 288 8.32 23.36 -3.76
N VAL A 289 7.74 22.16 -3.76
CA VAL A 289 7.88 21.19 -2.67
C VAL A 289 8.25 19.85 -3.25
N ALA A 290 9.44 19.39 -2.91
CA ALA A 290 9.96 18.10 -3.29
C ALA A 290 9.91 17.11 -2.13
N ILE A 291 9.47 15.89 -2.45
CA ILE A 291 9.56 14.72 -1.59
C ILE A 291 10.27 13.62 -2.38
N SER A 292 11.35 13.10 -1.83
CA SER A 292 12.19 12.11 -2.49
C SER A 292 12.73 11.07 -1.51
N ILE A 293 13.14 9.92 -2.05
CA ILE A 293 13.91 8.92 -1.32
C ILE A 293 15.36 9.10 -1.70
N ASP A 294 16.21 9.19 -0.71
CA ASP A 294 17.65 9.08 -0.88
C ASP A 294 18.11 7.65 -0.62
N ALA A 295 18.73 7.03 -1.61
CA ALA A 295 19.28 5.71 -1.50
C ALA A 295 20.73 5.72 -1.02
N ASN A 296 21.12 4.67 -0.29
CA ASN A 296 22.46 4.55 0.23
C ASN A 296 23.34 3.71 -0.72
N GLN A 297 24.15 4.41 -1.53
CA GLN A 297 25.21 3.81 -2.35
C GLN A 297 24.76 2.62 -3.21
N LEU A 298 23.61 2.73 -3.86
CA LEU A 298 23.09 1.68 -4.75
C LEU A 298 23.77 1.71 -6.13
N LEU A 299 25.10 1.75 -6.16
CA LEU A 299 25.88 1.73 -7.41
C LEU A 299 25.53 0.50 -8.26
N GLY A 300 25.26 0.73 -9.54
CA GLY A 300 24.81 -0.28 -10.50
C GLY A 300 23.30 -0.57 -10.43
N ALA A 301 22.54 0.09 -9.55
CA ALA A 301 21.09 0.07 -9.62
C ALA A 301 20.60 0.77 -10.90
N THR A 302 19.36 0.49 -11.27
CA THR A 302 18.74 1.07 -12.45
C THR A 302 17.49 1.84 -12.09
N VAL A 303 17.27 2.97 -12.75
CA VAL A 303 16.08 3.81 -12.53
C VAL A 303 15.29 3.95 -13.82
N ARG A 304 13.98 3.77 -13.71
CA ARG A 304 13.01 4.02 -14.80
C ARG A 304 11.87 4.87 -14.30
N THR A 305 11.36 5.75 -15.14
CA THR A 305 10.19 6.57 -14.84
C THR A 305 9.10 6.35 -15.88
N ALA A 306 7.87 6.71 -15.52
CA ALA A 306 6.72 6.62 -16.41
C ALA A 306 6.88 7.39 -17.72
N SER A 307 7.44 8.59 -17.65
CA SER A 307 7.54 9.52 -18.78
C SER A 307 8.89 9.48 -19.48
N GLY A 308 9.90 8.88 -18.86
CA GLY A 308 11.27 8.82 -19.37
C GLY A 308 11.48 7.81 -20.51
N PRO A 309 12.72 7.73 -21.03
CA PRO A 309 13.10 6.72 -22.02
C PRO A 309 12.86 5.28 -21.53
N LEU A 310 12.74 4.35 -22.48
CA LEU A 310 12.62 2.92 -22.17
C LEU A 310 13.90 2.34 -21.58
N GLN A 311 15.05 2.89 -21.98
CA GLN A 311 16.33 2.56 -21.38
C GLN A 311 16.39 3.12 -19.95
N ALA A 312 16.87 2.32 -19.01
CA ALA A 312 17.05 2.75 -17.64
C ALA A 312 18.28 3.65 -17.48
N GLY A 313 18.18 4.64 -16.58
CA GLY A 313 19.35 5.30 -16.00
C GLY A 313 20.13 4.30 -15.14
N ILE A 314 21.43 4.51 -15.01
CA ILE A 314 22.34 3.64 -14.27
C ILE A 314 22.96 4.50 -13.18
N VAL A 315 22.79 4.05 -11.94
CA VAL A 315 23.37 4.73 -10.79
C VAL A 315 24.88 4.47 -10.80
N ASP A 316 25.66 5.44 -11.27
CA ASP A 316 27.12 5.38 -11.36
C ASP A 316 27.82 6.57 -10.68
N GLY A 317 27.02 7.46 -10.07
CA GLY A 317 27.46 8.63 -9.33
C GLY A 317 27.64 9.88 -10.18
N GLU A 318 27.10 9.88 -11.42
CA GLU A 318 27.01 11.04 -12.28
C GLU A 318 25.70 11.05 -13.08
N VAL A 319 25.08 12.24 -13.27
CA VAL A 319 23.88 12.35 -14.13
C VAL A 319 24.26 12.31 -15.62
N GLY A 320 24.05 11.15 -16.25
CA GLY A 320 24.27 10.86 -17.65
C GLY A 320 23.14 11.33 -18.59
N ASP A 321 23.26 10.98 -19.87
CA ASP A 321 22.33 11.45 -20.92
C ASP A 321 20.92 10.83 -20.79
N ILE A 322 20.85 9.57 -20.33
CA ILE A 322 19.57 8.91 -20.07
C ILE A 322 18.86 9.56 -18.88
N GLU A 323 19.58 9.89 -17.81
CA GLU A 323 19.00 10.56 -16.64
C GLU A 323 18.57 11.98 -16.94
N LYS A 324 19.37 12.75 -17.71
CA LYS A 324 18.93 14.05 -18.24
C LYS A 324 17.65 13.93 -19.04
N SER A 325 17.55 12.93 -19.91
CA SER A 325 16.33 12.67 -20.68
C SER A 325 15.14 12.30 -19.79
N MET A 326 15.36 11.57 -18.69
CA MET A 326 14.32 11.29 -17.68
C MET A 326 13.85 12.56 -16.98
N ILE A 327 14.79 13.43 -16.56
CA ILE A 327 14.51 14.70 -15.90
C ILE A 327 13.72 15.63 -16.83
N GLU A 328 14.18 15.79 -18.08
CA GLU A 328 13.53 16.62 -19.10
C GLU A 328 12.12 16.13 -19.45
N ALA A 329 11.88 14.81 -19.42
CA ALA A 329 10.55 14.25 -19.64
C ALA A 329 9.56 14.56 -18.50
N GLY A 330 10.07 14.87 -17.30
CA GLY A 330 9.30 15.26 -16.13
C GLY A 330 8.32 14.19 -15.65
N VAL A 331 7.25 14.63 -14.98
CA VAL A 331 6.21 13.74 -14.44
C VAL A 331 4.85 14.14 -15.00
N ASN A 332 4.27 13.30 -15.86
CA ASN A 332 2.99 13.60 -16.49
C ASN A 332 1.88 12.60 -16.11
N LYS A 333 0.64 13.09 -16.05
CA LYS A 333 -0.52 12.25 -15.66
C LYS A 333 -0.85 11.17 -16.70
N LYS A 334 -0.55 11.39 -17.98
CA LYS A 334 -0.98 10.53 -19.09
C LYS A 334 -0.21 9.22 -19.13
N GLU A 335 1.10 9.27 -18.96
CA GLU A 335 2.00 8.11 -18.94
C GLU A 335 2.04 7.47 -17.55
N GLY A 336 1.64 8.21 -16.52
CA GLY A 336 1.55 7.77 -15.13
C GLY A 336 2.55 8.48 -14.22
N ARG A 337 2.38 8.32 -12.91
CA ARG A 337 3.22 8.98 -11.89
C ARG A 337 3.93 7.93 -11.07
N TRP A 338 4.88 7.23 -11.69
CA TRP A 338 5.66 6.19 -11.04
C TRP A 338 7.15 6.30 -11.35
N ILE A 339 7.96 5.95 -10.36
CA ILE A 339 9.42 5.80 -10.46
C ILE A 339 9.74 4.39 -9.96
N TRP A 340 10.58 3.68 -10.71
CA TRP A 340 11.03 2.33 -10.41
C TRP A 340 12.53 2.34 -10.23
N ILE A 341 12.99 1.86 -9.08
CA ILE A 341 14.41 1.62 -8.78
C ILE A 341 14.58 0.11 -8.67
N SER A 342 15.44 -0.48 -9.49
CA SER A 342 15.87 -1.87 -9.28
C SER A 342 17.30 -1.88 -8.76
N THR A 343 17.50 -2.44 -7.58
CA THR A 343 18.82 -2.50 -6.95
C THR A 343 19.75 -3.53 -7.58
N ASN A 344 19.21 -4.44 -8.40
CA ASN A 344 19.90 -5.65 -8.87
C ASN A 344 20.44 -6.55 -7.73
N LYS A 345 19.92 -6.39 -6.51
CA LYS A 345 20.28 -7.14 -5.29
C LYS A 345 19.02 -7.63 -4.57
N ASN A 346 18.11 -8.21 -5.33
CA ASN A 346 16.82 -8.74 -4.87
C ASN A 346 15.91 -7.72 -4.14
N LEU A 347 15.95 -6.47 -4.59
CA LEU A 347 15.03 -5.41 -4.14
C LEU A 347 14.70 -4.50 -5.30
N ASP A 348 13.41 -4.23 -5.49
CA ASP A 348 12.93 -3.10 -6.25
C ASP A 348 12.05 -2.20 -5.38
N ILE A 349 12.14 -0.91 -5.66
CA ILE A 349 11.38 0.14 -5.00
C ILE A 349 10.55 0.83 -6.06
N LEU A 350 9.24 0.78 -5.88
CA LEU A 350 8.29 1.45 -6.74
C LEU A 350 7.63 2.57 -5.95
N THR A 351 7.72 3.78 -6.47
CA THR A 351 7.05 4.94 -5.90
C THR A 351 5.87 5.38 -6.74
N PHE A 352 4.86 5.93 -6.08
CA PHE A 352 3.72 6.56 -6.74
C PHE A 352 3.40 7.91 -6.13
N PHE A 353 2.90 8.84 -6.96
CA PHE A 353 2.39 10.13 -6.51
C PHE A 353 0.98 10.38 -7.05
N ASP A 354 0.03 10.65 -6.16
CA ASP A 354 -1.35 10.96 -6.51
C ASP A 354 -1.81 12.24 -5.79
N PHE A 355 -2.51 13.14 -6.48
CA PHE A 355 -3.11 14.32 -5.83
C PHE A 355 -4.43 13.92 -5.17
N LEU A 356 -4.76 14.56 -4.05
CA LEU A 356 -6.06 14.45 -3.41
C LEU A 356 -7.00 15.55 -3.92
N GLY A 357 -8.27 15.20 -4.16
CA GLY A 357 -9.27 16.15 -4.62
C GLY A 357 -9.02 16.65 -6.05
N GLY A 358 -9.29 17.94 -6.29
CA GLY A 358 -9.26 18.54 -7.62
C GLY A 358 -7.92 19.14 -8.04
N THR A 359 -6.87 19.06 -7.21
CA THR A 359 -5.58 19.72 -7.48
C THR A 359 -4.80 19.00 -8.56
N ASN A 360 -4.11 19.78 -9.41
CA ASN A 360 -3.30 19.24 -10.48
C ASN A 360 -2.14 20.20 -10.82
N GLU A 361 -1.43 20.64 -9.76
CA GLU A 361 -0.22 21.43 -9.92
C GLU A 361 0.81 20.68 -10.78
N PRO A 362 1.66 21.39 -11.53
CA PRO A 362 2.72 20.76 -12.31
C PRO A 362 3.65 19.93 -11.42
N LEU A 363 4.11 18.80 -11.95
CA LEU A 363 5.06 17.92 -11.27
C LEU A 363 6.35 17.81 -12.07
N SER A 364 7.47 17.89 -11.37
CA SER A 364 8.81 17.63 -11.90
C SER A 364 9.41 16.39 -11.25
N LEU A 365 10.36 15.75 -11.97
CA LEU A 365 11.15 14.66 -11.44
C LEU A 365 12.28 15.23 -10.57
N VAL A 366 12.40 14.75 -9.35
CA VAL A 366 13.62 14.92 -8.54
C VAL A 366 14.53 13.74 -8.87
N TYR A 367 15.74 14.03 -9.31
CA TYR A 367 16.75 13.01 -9.60
C TYR A 367 18.15 13.58 -9.39
N ASP A 368 18.91 12.95 -8.50
CA ASP A 368 20.34 13.19 -8.33
C ASP A 368 21.07 11.84 -8.26
N ASP A 369 22.23 11.79 -8.91
CA ASP A 369 23.18 10.68 -8.85
C ASP A 369 24.58 11.30 -8.69
N ASP A 370 24.95 11.64 -7.45
CA ASP A 370 26.22 12.28 -7.14
C ASP A 370 26.76 11.76 -5.80
N LYS A 371 27.93 11.14 -5.84
CA LYS A 371 28.60 10.56 -4.66
C LYS A 371 29.23 11.58 -3.71
N PHE A 372 29.33 12.84 -4.11
CA PHE A 372 30.02 13.90 -3.37
C PHE A 372 29.10 15.00 -2.89
N ILE A 373 27.83 15.00 -3.28
CA ILE A 373 26.86 15.95 -2.78
C ILE A 373 26.61 15.67 -1.29
N GLU A 374 26.62 16.73 -0.48
CA GLU A 374 26.18 16.69 0.91
C GLU A 374 24.82 17.39 1.01
N ASP A 375 23.78 16.67 1.44
CA ASP A 375 22.43 17.21 1.52
C ASP A 375 21.72 16.76 2.80
N LEU A 376 22.10 17.43 3.89
CA LEU A 376 21.66 17.13 5.24
C LEU A 376 20.13 17.33 5.43
N PRO A 377 19.49 16.52 6.28
CA PRO A 377 20.08 15.40 7.02
C PRO A 377 20.22 14.16 6.14
N GLU A 378 21.38 13.52 6.23
CA GLU A 378 21.71 12.24 5.60
C GLU A 378 22.57 11.45 6.60
N ARG A 379 22.45 10.12 6.63
CA ARG A 379 23.30 9.25 7.44
C ARG A 379 24.52 8.82 6.63
N PHE A 380 24.36 8.71 5.31
CA PHE A 380 25.40 8.31 4.37
C PHE A 380 25.60 9.42 3.34
N PRO A 381 26.80 10.00 3.22
CA PRO A 381 27.06 11.06 2.25
C PRO A 381 26.86 10.61 0.80
N GLY A 382 26.40 11.55 -0.04
CA GLY A 382 26.08 11.31 -1.44
C GLY A 382 24.60 10.99 -1.66
N GLN A 383 24.16 11.10 -2.92
CA GLN A 383 22.81 10.76 -3.37
C GLN A 383 22.92 9.76 -4.50
N LEU A 384 22.76 8.47 -4.21
CA LEU A 384 23.12 7.38 -5.13
C LEU A 384 22.05 6.28 -5.20
N PRO A 385 20.89 6.54 -5.83
CA PRO A 385 20.41 7.85 -6.29
C PRO A 385 19.44 8.47 -5.27
N ASN A 386 19.18 9.78 -5.40
CA ASN A 386 18.01 10.41 -4.80
C ASN A 386 16.93 10.60 -5.87
N VAL A 387 15.73 10.09 -5.63
CA VAL A 387 14.63 10.14 -6.61
C VAL A 387 13.29 10.49 -5.98
N GLY A 388 12.48 11.28 -6.66
CA GLY A 388 11.17 11.67 -6.14
C GLY A 388 10.40 12.64 -7.03
N TYR A 389 9.51 13.38 -6.40
CA TYR A 389 8.57 14.29 -7.07
C TYR A 389 8.70 15.68 -6.49
N SER A 390 8.74 16.69 -7.37
CA SER A 390 8.58 18.10 -7.01
C SER A 390 7.21 18.57 -7.46
N ILE A 391 6.46 19.20 -6.56
CA ILE A 391 5.24 19.93 -6.88
C ILE A 391 5.64 21.38 -7.13
N ASP A 392 5.41 21.86 -8.35
CA ASP A 392 5.90 23.17 -8.78
C ASP A 392 4.81 24.23 -8.63
N GLY A 393 4.56 24.57 -7.37
CA GLY A 393 3.63 25.61 -6.96
C GLY A 393 2.72 25.16 -5.82
N PHE A 394 2.01 26.12 -5.23
CA PHE A 394 0.88 25.85 -4.36
C PHE A 394 -0.40 26.41 -4.99
N PRO A 395 -1.55 25.73 -4.82
CA PRO A 395 -2.83 26.31 -5.21
C PRO A 395 -3.07 27.61 -4.44
N GLU A 396 -3.60 28.63 -5.12
CA GLU A 396 -3.81 29.96 -4.53
C GLU A 396 -4.80 29.93 -3.36
N GLU A 397 -5.80 29.04 -3.42
CA GLU A 397 -6.85 28.88 -2.43
C GLU A 397 -7.23 27.40 -2.23
N GLY A 398 -8.04 27.13 -1.21
CA GLY A 398 -8.66 25.81 -1.02
C GLY A 398 -7.74 24.70 -0.53
N PHE A 399 -8.28 23.47 -0.56
CA PHE A 399 -7.61 22.27 -0.08
C PHE A 399 -6.42 21.88 -0.97
N PHE A 400 -5.31 21.49 -0.36
CA PHE A 400 -4.16 20.92 -1.03
C PHE A 400 -3.76 19.63 -0.33
N GLY A 401 -3.67 18.53 -1.08
CA GLY A 401 -3.28 17.25 -0.51
C GLY A 401 -2.75 16.30 -1.57
N PHE A 402 -1.96 15.34 -1.14
CA PHE A 402 -1.33 14.35 -2.01
C PHE A 402 -1.04 13.08 -1.23
N VAL A 403 -0.86 11.99 -1.98
CA VAL A 403 -0.45 10.69 -1.49
C VAL A 403 0.87 10.32 -2.14
N PHE A 404 1.86 9.98 -1.32
CA PHE A 404 3.13 9.45 -1.76
C PHE A 404 3.30 8.03 -1.23
N SER A 405 3.42 7.05 -2.13
CA SER A 405 3.44 5.64 -1.78
C SER A 405 4.74 4.98 -2.18
N PHE A 406 5.23 4.10 -1.32
CA PHE A 406 6.37 3.21 -1.53
C PHE A 406 5.90 1.78 -1.56
N PHE A 407 6.40 1.01 -2.52
CA PHE A 407 6.19 -0.42 -2.58
C PHE A 407 7.53 -1.14 -2.73
N PHE A 408 7.71 -2.22 -1.98
CA PHE A 408 8.91 -3.03 -2.00
C PHE A 408 8.60 -4.40 -2.63
N SER A 409 9.40 -4.80 -3.61
CA SER A 409 9.34 -6.15 -4.19
C SER A 409 10.70 -6.84 -4.18
N ASN A 410 10.68 -8.18 -4.14
CA ASN A 410 11.87 -9.00 -4.25
C ASN A 410 12.22 -9.22 -5.72
N GLY A 411 13.12 -8.38 -6.26
CA GLY A 411 13.81 -8.61 -7.55
C GLY A 411 12.92 -9.05 -8.71
N TYR A 412 11.97 -8.23 -9.13
CA TYR A 412 11.06 -8.50 -10.24
C TYR A 412 11.81 -8.56 -11.58
N ASP A 413 11.89 -9.77 -12.13
CA ASP A 413 12.42 -10.03 -13.47
C ASP A 413 11.33 -9.78 -14.52
N GLY A 414 11.22 -8.53 -14.98
CA GLY A 414 10.26 -8.14 -16.00
C GLY A 414 10.24 -6.64 -16.31
N ASP A 415 9.29 -6.21 -17.14
CA ASP A 415 9.12 -4.79 -17.45
C ASP A 415 8.34 -4.10 -16.32
N PRO A 416 8.92 -3.10 -15.62
CA PRO A 416 8.25 -2.37 -14.54
C PRO A 416 6.89 -1.81 -14.90
N ARG A 417 6.65 -1.50 -16.18
CA ARG A 417 5.32 -1.03 -16.66
C ARG A 417 4.22 -2.05 -16.44
N LEU A 418 4.53 -3.33 -16.57
CA LEU A 418 3.58 -4.40 -16.28
C LEU A 418 3.37 -4.51 -14.79
N PHE A 419 4.45 -4.45 -14.00
CA PHE A 419 4.37 -4.47 -12.54
C PHE A 419 3.51 -3.31 -11.99
N THR A 420 3.72 -2.09 -12.46
CA THR A 420 2.99 -0.90 -11.96
C THR A 420 1.49 -0.99 -12.26
N GLN A 421 1.12 -1.45 -13.45
CA GLN A 421 -0.28 -1.78 -13.78
C GLN A 421 -0.79 -2.91 -12.90
N GLN A 422 0.06 -3.91 -12.65
CA GLN A 422 -0.29 -5.05 -11.84
C GLN A 422 -0.59 -4.72 -10.39
N LEU A 423 0.18 -3.84 -9.79
CA LEU A 423 -0.01 -3.43 -8.42
C LEU A 423 -1.29 -2.59 -8.24
N ARG A 424 -1.58 -1.68 -9.18
CA ARG A 424 -2.72 -0.75 -9.08
C ARG A 424 -4.09 -1.34 -9.42
N VAL A 425 -4.14 -2.46 -10.13
CA VAL A 425 -5.42 -3.13 -10.42
C VAL A 425 -5.78 -4.06 -9.27
N LEU A 426 -6.77 -3.67 -8.48
CA LEU A 426 -7.32 -4.52 -7.42
C LEU A 426 -8.23 -5.62 -8.01
N PRO A 427 -8.35 -6.78 -7.33
CA PRO A 427 -9.33 -7.79 -7.68
C PRO A 427 -10.76 -7.23 -7.67
N ASP A 428 -11.63 -7.78 -8.52
CA ASP A 428 -13.06 -7.44 -8.52
C ASP A 428 -13.73 -8.06 -7.30
N VAL A 429 -14.45 -7.23 -6.52
CA VAL A 429 -15.17 -7.68 -5.33
C VAL A 429 -16.67 -7.55 -5.54
N VAL A 430 -17.40 -8.62 -5.28
CA VAL A 430 -18.87 -8.64 -5.28
C VAL A 430 -19.36 -9.06 -3.90
N VAL A 431 -20.19 -8.23 -3.28
CA VAL A 431 -20.85 -8.52 -2.01
C VAL A 431 -22.19 -9.23 -2.28
N ASN A 432 -22.30 -10.48 -1.84
CA ASN A 432 -23.49 -11.29 -2.00
C ASN A 432 -24.22 -11.46 -0.67
N LYS A 433 -25.56 -11.52 -0.73
CA LYS A 433 -26.39 -11.89 0.41
C LYS A 433 -26.34 -13.40 0.61
N ILE A 434 -26.27 -13.83 1.88
CA ILE A 434 -26.30 -15.25 2.29
C ILE A 434 -27.71 -15.67 2.69
#